data_AF-A0AAP8U3B7-F1
#
_entry.id   AF-A0AAP8U3B7-F1
#
_cell.length_a   1.000
_cell.length_b   1.000
_cell.length_c   1.000
_cell.angle_alpha   90.00
_cell.angle_beta   90.00
_cell.angle_gamma   90.00
#
_symmetry.space_group_name_H-M   'P 1'
#
loop_
_entity.id
_entity.type
_entity.pdbx_description
1 polymer ?
#
loop_
_entity_poly.entity_id
_entity_poly.type
_entity_poly.pdbx_seq_one_letter_code
_entity_poly.pdbx_strand_id
1 'polypeptide(L)' 'MANKKNEAINKKTSSNQYVTKSYDINDYQSNDMQSKGLAVTHEQVSDSYALGTVDETNIREEDSEASVRTE' A
#
# COMPACT_ATOMS: atom_id res chain seq x y z
N MET A 1 13.69 -25.99 32.54
CA MET A 1 14.18 -24.74 31.93
C MET A 1 14.18 -24.93 30.43
N ALA A 2 13.20 -24.35 29.72
CA ALA A 2 13.06 -24.53 28.28
C ALA A 2 14.19 -23.80 27.52
N ASN A 3 14.60 -24.42 26.42
CA ASN A 3 15.86 -24.26 25.73
C ASN A 3 15.93 -22.91 24.96
N LYS A 4 16.59 -21.90 25.55
CA LYS A 4 16.80 -20.54 24.99
C LYS A 4 17.36 -20.53 23.55
N LYS A 5 18.02 -21.61 23.12
CA LYS A 5 18.51 -21.78 21.74
C LYS A 5 17.39 -21.96 20.70
N ASN A 6 16.25 -22.56 21.06
CA ASN A 6 15.19 -22.87 20.09
C ASN A 6 14.33 -21.65 19.71
N GLU A 7 14.24 -20.63 20.57
CA GLU A 7 13.52 -19.39 20.26
C GLU A 7 14.30 -18.49 19.29
N ALA A 8 15.62 -18.42 19.45
CA ALA A 8 16.49 -17.62 18.59
C ALA A 8 16.51 -18.14 17.13
N ILE A 9 16.41 -19.45 16.96
CA ILE A 9 16.37 -20.10 15.63
C ILE A 9 15.02 -19.81 14.95
N ASN A 10 13.90 -19.93 15.67
CA ASN A 10 12.58 -19.60 15.13
C ASN A 10 12.48 -18.13 14.69
N LYS A 11 12.97 -17.19 15.52
CA LYS A 11 12.92 -15.76 15.21
C LYS A 11 13.72 -15.38 13.95
N LYS A 12 14.85 -16.05 13.70
CA LYS A 12 15.70 -15.77 12.52
C LYS A 12 15.05 -16.25 11.21
N THR A 13 14.30 -17.34 11.25
CA THR A 13 13.53 -17.84 10.10
C THR A 13 12.38 -16.89 9.76
N SER A 14 11.73 -16.32 10.79
CA SER A 14 10.60 -15.42 10.61
C SER A 14 10.97 -14.07 9.99
N SER A 15 12.18 -13.54 10.17
CA SER A 15 12.56 -12.26 9.55
C SER A 15 12.88 -12.40 8.06
N ASN A 16 13.43 -13.56 7.66
CA ASN A 16 13.88 -13.76 6.28
C ASN A 16 12.72 -13.95 5.30
N GLN A 17 11.56 -14.42 5.76
CA GLN A 17 10.38 -14.66 4.93
C GLN A 17 9.80 -13.37 4.31
N TYR A 18 10.01 -12.22 4.96
CA TYR A 18 9.44 -10.95 4.52
C TYR A 18 10.35 -10.22 3.53
N VAL A 19 11.67 -10.38 3.64
CA VAL A 19 12.65 -9.78 2.70
C VAL A 19 12.47 -10.31 1.28
N THR A 20 12.00 -11.55 1.15
CA THR A 20 11.77 -12.20 -0.15
C THR A 20 10.31 -12.17 -0.61
N LYS A 21 9.41 -11.58 0.19
CA LYS A 21 7.98 -11.60 -0.14
C LYS A 21 7.68 -10.59 -1.24
N SER A 22 7.00 -11.06 -2.29
CA SER A 22 6.50 -10.25 -3.40
C SER A 22 4.98 -10.10 -3.28
N TYR A 23 4.43 -9.11 -3.99
CA TYR A 23 2.98 -8.92 -4.11
C TYR A 23 2.31 -10.16 -4.72
N ASP A 24 1.18 -10.57 -4.14
CA ASP A 24 0.25 -11.56 -4.68
C ASP A 24 -1.19 -11.05 -4.46
N ILE A 25 -2.06 -11.18 -5.46
CA ILE A 25 -3.47 -10.74 -5.37
C ILE A 25 -4.26 -11.46 -4.27
N ASN A 26 -3.87 -12.67 -3.89
CA ASN A 26 -4.54 -13.40 -2.82
C ASN A 26 -4.20 -12.83 -1.43
N ASP A 27 -3.15 -12.00 -1.31
CA ASP A 27 -2.71 -11.45 -0.02
C ASP A 27 -3.74 -10.46 0.59
N TYR A 28 -4.68 -9.92 -0.19
CA TYR A 28 -5.82 -9.16 0.33
C TYR A 28 -6.68 -9.95 1.33
N GLN A 29 -6.78 -11.26 1.11
CA GLN A 29 -7.55 -12.18 1.94
C GLN A 29 -6.68 -12.86 3.01
N SER A 30 -5.38 -12.53 3.07
CA SER A 30 -4.48 -13.11 4.05
C SER A 30 -4.84 -12.66 5.47
N ASN A 31 -4.67 -13.58 6.42
CA ASN A 31 -4.75 -13.28 7.85
C ASN A 31 -3.44 -12.65 8.38
N ASP A 32 -2.37 -12.65 7.57
CA ASP A 32 -1.12 -11.98 7.92
C ASP A 32 -1.19 -10.49 7.56
N MET A 33 -1.04 -9.64 8.58
CA MET A 33 -1.17 -8.19 8.44
C MET A 33 -0.15 -7.59 7.46
N GLN A 34 1.07 -8.14 7.42
CA GLN A 34 2.14 -7.62 6.56
C GLN A 34 1.86 -7.94 5.09
N SER A 35 1.40 -9.16 4.82
CA SER A 35 0.94 -9.61 3.50
C SER A 35 -0.21 -8.73 3.00
N LYS A 36 -1.23 -8.53 3.84
CA LYS A 36 -2.37 -7.68 3.51
C LYS A 36 -1.95 -6.22 3.28
N GLY A 37 -1.04 -5.71 4.09
CA GLY A 37 -0.47 -4.38 3.93
C GLY A 37 0.28 -4.21 2.60
N LEU A 38 1.08 -5.21 2.20
CA LEU A 38 1.79 -5.22 0.92
C LEU A 38 0.84 -5.18 -0.27
N ALA A 39 -0.27 -5.92 -0.19
CA ALA A 39 -1.30 -5.90 -1.23
C ALA A 39 -1.97 -4.53 -1.34
N VAL A 40 -2.39 -3.96 -0.22
CA VAL A 40 -3.03 -2.64 -0.15
C VAL A 40 -2.12 -1.54 -0.66
N THR A 41 -0.82 -1.52 -0.31
CA THR A 41 0.10 -0.50 -0.81
C THR A 41 0.38 -0.65 -2.31
N HIS A 42 0.37 -1.87 -2.84
CA HIS A 42 0.51 -2.11 -4.28
C HIS A 42 -0.64 -1.46 -5.08
N GLU A 43 -1.88 -1.57 -4.59
CA GLU A 43 -3.04 -0.89 -5.18
C GLU A 43 -2.98 0.62 -5.00
N GLN A 44 -2.67 1.13 -3.80
CA GLN A 44 -2.54 2.59 -3.62
C GLN A 44 -1.51 3.21 -4.57
N VAL A 45 -0.38 2.54 -4.80
CA VAL A 45 0.65 2.99 -5.75
C VAL A 45 0.14 2.89 -7.19
N SER A 46 -0.56 1.81 -7.54
CA SER A 46 -1.11 1.61 -8.89
C SER A 46 -2.21 2.63 -9.21
N ASP A 47 -3.09 2.90 -8.24
CA ASP A 47 -4.13 3.92 -8.32
C ASP A 47 -3.51 5.31 -8.48
N SER A 48 -2.47 5.63 -7.69
CA SER A 48 -1.76 6.90 -7.82
C SER A 48 -1.08 7.05 -9.18
N TYR A 49 -0.57 5.94 -9.76
CA TYR A 49 0.00 5.96 -11.11
C TYR A 49 -1.07 6.13 -12.21
N ALA A 50 -2.22 5.47 -12.06
CA ALA A 50 -3.27 5.47 -13.07
C ALA A 50 -4.18 6.71 -13.03
N LEU A 51 -4.51 7.17 -11.83
CA LEU A 51 -5.46 8.26 -11.57
C LEU A 51 -4.79 9.56 -11.13
N GLY A 52 -3.48 9.52 -10.83
CA GLY A 52 -2.77 10.64 -10.21
C GLY A 52 -2.93 10.68 -8.69
N THR A 53 -2.20 11.58 -8.03
CA THR A 53 -2.32 11.84 -6.59
C THR A 53 -3.38 12.91 -6.33
N VAL A 54 -4.21 12.72 -5.31
CA VAL A 54 -5.00 13.81 -4.73
C VAL A 54 -4.14 14.46 -3.65
N ASP A 55 -3.20 15.31 -4.06
CA ASP A 55 -2.50 16.16 -3.12
C ASP A 55 -3.49 17.23 -2.62
N GLU A 56 -3.73 17.32 -1.31
CA GLU A 56 -4.54 18.37 -0.66
C GLU A 56 -3.91 19.78 -0.77
N THR A 57 -3.19 20.07 -1.84
CA THR A 57 -2.60 21.38 -2.12
C THR A 57 -3.51 22.15 -3.06
N ASN A 58 -4.49 22.86 -2.48
CA ASN A 58 -5.39 23.81 -3.14
C ASN A 58 -6.28 23.24 -4.26
N ILE A 59 -7.53 22.96 -3.91
CA ILE A 59 -8.67 23.27 -4.78
C ILE A 59 -8.63 24.76 -5.12
N ARG A 60 -7.86 25.10 -6.16
CA ARG A 60 -7.83 26.43 -6.76
C ARG A 60 -9.21 26.67 -7.39
N GLU A 61 -9.86 27.72 -6.93
CA GLU A 61 -11.10 28.28 -7.49
C GLU A 61 -10.95 28.55 -9.00
N GLU A 62 -11.25 27.59 -9.86
CA GLU A 62 -11.39 27.83 -11.31
C GLU A 62 -12.61 27.08 -11.87
N ASP A 63 -13.78 27.32 -11.28
CA ASP A 63 -15.04 27.32 -12.05
C ASP A 63 -15.23 28.73 -12.64
N SER A 64 -14.36 29.10 -13.57
CA SER A 64 -14.57 30.25 -14.45
C SER A 64 -14.53 29.83 -15.92
N GLU A 65 -15.21 28.74 -16.25
CA GLU A 65 -15.42 28.29 -17.64
C GLU A 65 -16.87 27.84 -17.83
N ALA A 66 -17.83 28.71 -17.55
CA ALA A 66 -19.24 28.49 -17.93
C ALA A 66 -20.05 29.79 -18.12
N SER A 67 -19.55 30.80 -18.85
CA SER A 67 -20.43 31.73 -19.57
C SER A 67 -19.68 32.62 -20.57
N VAL A 68 -19.09 32.04 -21.61
CA VAL A 68 -19.01 32.77 -22.89
C VAL A 68 -20.38 32.63 -23.56
N ARG A 69 -21.32 33.51 -23.21
CA ARG A 69 -22.45 33.81 -24.09
C ARG A 69 -22.02 34.94 -25.00
N THR A 70 -21.80 34.55 -26.25
CA THR A 70 -21.77 35.40 -27.44
C THR A 70 -23.03 36.25 -27.56
N GLU A 71 -22.81 37.54 -27.85
CA GLU A 71 -23.72 38.60 -28.32
C GLU A 71 -24.93 39.01 -27.47
#